data_AF-A0A6A7ZNV4-F1
#
_entry.id   AF-A0A6A7ZNV4-F1
#
_cell.length_a   1.000
_cell.length_b   1.000
_cell.length_c   1.000
_cell.angle_alpha   90.00
_cell.angle_beta   90.00
_cell.angle_gamma   90.00
#
_symmetry.space_group_name_H-M   'P 1'
#
loop_
_entity.id
_entity.type
_entity.pdbx_description
1 polymer ?
#
loop_
_entity_poly.entity_id
_entity_poly.type
_entity_poly.pdbx_seq_one_letter_code
_entity_poly.pdbx_strand_id
1 'polypeptide(L)'
;MRDPAIGPHNGKELELMLQGVKPLALFSAEDNMTPEAVGDVDFEPYVQSGRVLKFSQRLDGDRFETRIYCLPTEEWRAKLMLFIRQHIHDPSFRSVFSADDLHRLDGTLLGYSKDDIEAFIARIRSRRSAP
;
A
#
# COMPACT_ATOMS: atom_id res chain seq x y z
N MET A 1 -10.80 -16.92 -13.26
CA MET A 1 -11.53 -16.28 -12.16
C MET A 1 -10.47 -15.55 -11.33
N ARG A 2 -10.45 -14.20 -11.32
CA ARG A 2 -9.46 -13.47 -10.49
C ARG A 2 -9.80 -13.69 -9.03
N ASP A 3 -8.81 -14.03 -8.21
CA ASP A 3 -8.99 -14.07 -6.76
C ASP A 3 -9.47 -12.67 -6.31
N PRO A 4 -10.66 -12.55 -5.69
CA PRO A 4 -11.17 -11.27 -5.24
C PRO A 4 -10.22 -10.58 -4.25
N ALA A 5 -9.38 -11.32 -3.52
CA ALA A 5 -8.37 -10.76 -2.62
C ALA A 5 -7.29 -9.94 -3.37
N ILE A 6 -7.11 -10.19 -4.66
CA ILE A 6 -6.15 -9.52 -5.52
C ILE A 6 -6.80 -8.29 -6.16
N GLY A 7 -6.33 -7.10 -5.77
CA GLY A 7 -6.81 -5.83 -6.32
C GLY A 7 -6.52 -5.68 -7.81
N PRO A 8 -7.25 -4.80 -8.54
CA PRO A 8 -7.08 -4.60 -9.98
C PRO A 8 -5.69 -4.10 -10.39
N HIS A 9 -4.93 -3.55 -9.45
CA HIS A 9 -3.59 -3.02 -9.65
C HIS A 9 -2.48 -4.05 -9.51
N ASN A 10 -2.77 -5.25 -9.00
CA ASN A 10 -1.75 -6.25 -8.68
C ASN A 10 -0.92 -6.67 -9.90
N GLY A 11 0.40 -6.54 -9.79
CA GLY A 11 1.35 -6.85 -10.86
C GLY A 11 1.35 -5.84 -12.01
N LYS A 12 0.67 -4.70 -11.83
CA LYS A 12 0.56 -3.60 -12.81
C LYS A 12 0.93 -2.26 -12.21
N GLU A 13 1.46 -2.25 -10.99
CA GLU A 13 1.63 -1.05 -10.20
C GLU A 13 2.55 -0.05 -10.90
N LEU A 14 3.70 -0.53 -11.39
CA LEU A 14 4.66 0.30 -12.11
C LEU A 14 4.06 0.87 -13.40
N GLU A 15 3.42 0.03 -14.22
CA GLU A 15 2.77 0.45 -15.47
C GLU A 15 1.75 1.57 -15.20
N LEU A 16 0.86 1.36 -14.24
CA LEU A 16 -0.18 2.33 -13.87
C LEU A 16 0.40 3.61 -13.26
N MET A 17 1.51 3.51 -12.54
CA MET A 17 2.23 4.69 -12.03
C MET A 17 2.85 5.50 -13.17
N LEU A 18 3.51 4.85 -14.12
CA LEU A 18 4.13 5.53 -15.27
C LEU A 18 3.09 6.18 -16.21
N GLN A 19 1.85 5.68 -16.20
CA GLN A 19 0.71 6.29 -16.90
C GLN A 19 0.04 7.43 -16.10
N GLY A 20 0.47 7.68 -14.86
CA GLY A 20 -0.13 8.70 -13.98
C GLY A 20 -1.48 8.30 -13.37
N VAL A 21 -1.89 7.04 -13.50
CA VAL A 21 -3.17 6.54 -12.98
C VAL A 21 -3.05 6.17 -11.50
N LYS A 22 -1.96 5.48 -11.15
CA LYS A 22 -1.69 5.05 -9.77
C LYS A 22 -0.67 6.01 -9.14
N PRO A 23 -0.97 6.68 -8.02
CA PRO A 23 -0.03 7.65 -7.45
C PRO A 23 1.08 6.99 -6.63
N LEU A 24 0.80 5.81 -6.07
CA LEU A 24 1.67 5.12 -5.12
C LEU A 24 1.47 3.59 -5.21
N ALA A 25 2.57 2.86 -5.09
CA ALA A 25 2.62 1.41 -4.89
C ALA A 25 3.21 1.08 -3.53
N LEU A 26 2.79 -0.04 -2.98
CA LEU A 26 3.10 -0.48 -1.63
C LEU A 26 3.37 -1.98 -1.64
N PHE A 27 4.48 -2.37 -1.04
CA PHE A 27 4.90 -3.75 -0.90
C PHE A 27 5.30 -4.04 0.54
N SER A 28 5.18 -5.31 0.94
CA SER A 28 5.63 -5.84 2.22
C SER A 28 6.69 -6.89 1.93
N ALA A 29 7.92 -6.67 2.40
CA ALA A 29 9.04 -7.56 2.16
C ALA A 29 9.47 -8.24 3.46
N GLU A 30 9.39 -9.58 3.50
CA GLU A 30 9.97 -10.37 4.59
C GLU A 30 11.50 -10.34 4.53
N ASP A 31 12.13 -10.71 5.65
CA ASP A 31 13.57 -10.89 5.70
C ASP A 31 14.06 -11.87 4.63
N ASN A 32 15.14 -11.48 3.95
CA ASN A 32 15.79 -12.23 2.87
C ASN A 32 14.96 -12.43 1.59
N MET A 33 13.79 -11.78 1.44
CA MET A 33 13.10 -11.76 0.15
C MET A 33 13.89 -10.92 -0.86
N THR A 34 14.13 -11.47 -2.05
CA THR A 34 14.70 -10.71 -3.17
C THR A 34 13.65 -9.75 -3.74
N PRO A 35 14.05 -8.65 -4.42
CA PRO A 35 13.10 -7.74 -5.07
C PRO A 35 12.15 -8.44 -6.05
N GLU A 36 12.61 -9.49 -6.73
CA GLU A 36 11.77 -10.30 -7.62
C GLU A 36 10.69 -11.05 -6.85
N ALA A 37 11.02 -11.60 -5.69
CA ALA A 37 10.06 -12.30 -4.83
C ALA A 37 9.04 -11.32 -4.21
N VAL A 38 9.46 -10.10 -3.90
CA VAL A 38 8.58 -9.02 -3.42
C VAL A 38 7.68 -8.49 -4.56
N GLY A 39 8.15 -8.57 -5.80
CA GLY A 39 7.48 -8.04 -6.99
C GLY A 39 7.80 -6.56 -7.26
N ASP A 40 8.88 -6.03 -6.69
CA ASP A 40 9.28 -4.62 -6.82
C ASP A 40 10.59 -4.40 -7.61
N VAL A 41 11.17 -5.46 -8.19
CA VAL A 41 12.43 -5.41 -8.96
C VAL A 41 12.41 -4.36 -10.09
N ASP A 42 11.30 -4.26 -10.84
CA ASP A 42 11.22 -3.41 -12.03
C ASP A 42 11.19 -1.90 -11.70
N PHE A 43 11.03 -1.53 -10.42
CA PHE A 43 11.05 -0.13 -9.99
C PHE A 43 12.47 0.45 -9.95
N GLU A 44 13.50 -0.37 -9.77
CA GLU A 44 14.87 0.08 -9.51
C GLU A 44 15.42 1.06 -10.57
N PRO A 45 15.28 0.82 -11.89
CA PRO A 45 15.76 1.78 -12.89
C PRO A 45 15.06 3.15 -12.82
N TYR A 46 13.80 3.18 -12.40
CA TYR A 46 13.02 4.41 -12.27
C TYR A 46 13.36 5.17 -10.98
N VAL A 47 13.77 4.45 -9.93
CA VAL A 47 14.33 5.04 -8.71
C VAL A 47 15.68 5.67 -8.99
N GLN A 48 16.58 4.96 -9.68
CA GLN A 48 17.91 5.47 -10.02
C GLN A 48 17.88 6.71 -10.91
N SER A 49 16.88 6.81 -11.79
CA SER A 49 16.67 7.99 -12.65
C SER A 49 15.88 9.13 -11.98
N GLY A 50 15.41 8.94 -10.74
CA GLY A 50 14.59 9.93 -10.01
C GLY A 50 13.17 10.10 -10.55
N ARG A 51 12.74 9.25 -11.49
CA ARG A 51 11.36 9.25 -12.04
C ARG A 51 10.33 8.69 -11.06
N VAL A 52 10.79 7.86 -10.12
CA VAL A 52 10.02 7.31 -9.01
C VAL A 52 10.84 7.50 -7.75
N LEU A 53 10.18 7.83 -6.64
CA LEU A 53 10.81 7.87 -5.32
C LEU A 53 10.54 6.57 -4.58
N LYS A 54 11.51 6.10 -3.81
CA LYS A 54 11.40 4.93 -2.93
C LYS A 54 11.52 5.37 -1.48
N PHE A 55 10.58 4.90 -0.67
CA PHE A 55 10.61 5.01 0.78
C PHE A 55 10.55 3.61 1.37
N SER A 56 11.29 3.36 2.45
CA SER A 56 11.12 2.14 3.21
C SER A 56 11.17 2.38 4.71
N GLN A 57 10.45 1.52 5.44
CA GLN A 57 10.41 1.54 6.88
C GLN A 57 10.27 0.11 7.38
N ARG A 58 11.06 -0.20 8.41
CA ARG A 58 10.88 -1.38 9.24
C ARG A 58 10.68 -0.90 10.68
N LEU A 59 9.58 -1.29 11.30
CA LEU A 59 9.34 -0.98 12.71
C LEU A 59 10.05 -2.04 13.56
N ASP A 60 10.46 -1.65 14.76
CA ASP A 60 11.13 -2.58 15.67
C ASP A 60 10.20 -3.74 16.03
N GLY A 61 10.70 -4.96 15.86
CA GLY A 61 9.94 -6.19 16.09
C GLY A 61 9.10 -6.66 14.89
N ASP A 62 8.99 -5.88 13.82
CA ASP A 62 8.33 -6.32 12.60
C ASP A 62 9.23 -7.24 11.77
N ARG A 63 8.64 -8.33 11.30
CA ARG A 63 9.29 -9.26 10.34
C ARG A 63 9.30 -8.73 8.90
N PHE A 64 8.58 -7.63 8.67
CA PHE A 64 8.32 -7.09 7.34
C PHE A 64 8.88 -5.67 7.22
N GLU A 65 9.53 -5.39 6.10
CA GLU A 65 9.82 -4.04 5.65
C GLU A 65 8.66 -3.54 4.78
N THR A 66 8.11 -2.39 5.13
CA THR A 66 7.23 -1.63 4.24
C THR A 66 8.06 -0.94 3.17
N ARG A 67 7.77 -1.19 1.90
CA ARG A 67 8.37 -0.47 0.76
C ARG A 67 7.30 0.28 -0.01
N ILE A 68 7.52 1.56 -0.25
CA ILE A 68 6.60 2.44 -0.95
C ILE A 68 7.32 3.07 -2.12
N TYR A 69 6.67 3.04 -3.28
CA TYR A 69 7.11 3.72 -4.48
C TYR A 69 6.06 4.76 -4.86
N CYS A 70 6.47 5.98 -5.18
CA CYS A 70 5.55 7.03 -5.61
C CYS A 70 6.14 7.90 -6.72
N LEU A 71 5.28 8.57 -7.47
CA LEU A 71 5.74 9.63 -8.37
C LEU A 71 6.29 10.81 -7.53
N PRO A 72 7.25 11.61 -8.05
CA PRO A 72 7.84 12.71 -7.31
C PRO A 72 6.83 13.72 -6.75
N THR A 73 5.72 13.96 -7.46
CA THR A 73 4.64 14.86 -7.02
C THR A 73 3.74 14.27 -5.93
N GLU A 74 3.81 12.95 -5.72
CA GLU A 74 2.95 12.19 -4.80
C GLU A 74 3.69 11.81 -3.50
N GLU A 75 4.87 12.39 -3.25
CA GLU A 75 5.71 12.12 -2.08
C GLU A 75 4.92 12.22 -0.75
N TRP A 76 4.01 13.19 -0.66
CA TRP A 76 3.18 13.40 0.52
C TRP A 76 2.33 12.17 0.89
N ARG A 77 1.90 11.37 -0.10
CA ARG A 77 1.15 10.13 0.14
C ARG A 77 2.01 9.07 0.76
N ALA A 78 3.25 8.93 0.29
CA ALA A 78 4.20 7.98 0.84
C ALA A 78 4.52 8.32 2.31
N LYS A 79 4.79 9.60 2.60
CA LYS A 79 5.03 10.08 3.96
C LYS A 79 3.84 9.85 4.89
N LEU A 80 2.63 10.16 4.45
CA LEU A 80 1.41 9.93 5.24
C LEU A 80 1.14 8.44 5.47
N MET A 81 1.36 7.60 4.45
CA MET A 81 1.23 6.15 4.55
C MET A 81 2.21 5.56 5.58
N LEU A 82 3.48 5.99 5.58
CA LEU A 82 4.45 5.59 6.61
C LEU A 82 4.03 6.05 8.00
N PHE A 83 3.56 7.29 8.12
CA PHE A 83 3.06 7.82 9.39
C PHE A 83 1.91 6.96 9.95
N ILE A 84 0.93 6.59 9.12
CA ILE A 84 -0.18 5.72 9.53
C ILE A 84 0.34 4.37 9.99
N ARG A 85 1.26 3.73 9.25
CA ARG A 85 1.81 2.42 9.64
C ARG A 85 2.54 2.45 10.97
N GLN A 86 3.34 3.49 11.20
CA GLN A 86 4.07 3.65 12.46
C GLN A 86 3.15 3.70 13.69
N HIS A 87 1.92 4.20 13.53
CA HIS A 87 0.98 4.40 14.63
C HIS A 87 -0.15 3.36 14.66
N ILE A 88 -0.20 2.42 13.70
CA ILE A 88 -1.35 1.50 13.59
C ILE A 88 -1.51 0.56 14.79
N HIS A 89 -0.44 0.37 15.56
CA HIS A 89 -0.44 -0.42 16.79
C HIS A 89 -0.65 0.41 18.07
N ASP A 90 -0.67 1.74 17.96
CA ASP A 90 -0.93 2.64 19.09
C ASP A 90 -2.43 2.60 19.48
N PRO A 91 -2.78 2.23 20.73
CA PRO A 91 -4.16 2.23 21.20
C PRO A 91 -4.86 3.59 21.08
N SER A 92 -4.13 4.70 21.27
CA SER A 92 -4.68 6.04 21.15
C SER A 92 -5.09 6.35 19.71
N PHE A 93 -4.27 5.95 18.74
CA PHE A 93 -4.56 6.10 17.31
C PHE A 93 -5.79 5.27 16.91
N ARG A 94 -5.86 4.02 17.39
CA ARG A 94 -6.99 3.11 17.13
C ARG A 94 -8.28 3.48 17.84
N SER A 95 -8.24 4.39 18.81
CA SER A 95 -9.45 4.94 19.43
C SER A 95 -10.08 6.04 18.58
N VAL A 96 -9.31 6.67 17.70
CA VAL A 96 -9.75 7.74 16.80
C VAL A 96 -10.20 7.19 15.44
N PHE A 97 -9.45 6.23 14.89
CA PHE A 97 -9.75 5.64 13.57
C PHE A 97 -10.26 4.20 13.70
N SER A 98 -11.43 3.93 13.10
CA SER A 98 -11.90 2.55 12.95
C SER A 98 -11.10 1.80 11.89
N ALA A 99 -11.18 0.47 11.89
CA ALA A 99 -10.56 -0.34 10.84
C ALA A 99 -11.09 0.02 9.43
N ASP A 100 -12.37 0.36 9.31
CA ASP A 100 -12.96 0.78 8.04
C ASP A 100 -12.36 2.14 7.59
N ASP A 101 -12.13 3.07 8.52
CA ASP A 101 -11.50 4.36 8.21
C ASP A 101 -10.05 4.18 7.72
N LEU A 102 -9.30 3.27 8.36
CA LEU A 102 -7.95 2.94 7.91
C LEU A 102 -7.96 2.32 6.51
N HIS A 103 -8.92 1.46 6.19
CA HIS A 103 -9.08 0.94 4.82
C HIS A 103 -9.43 2.04 3.80
N ARG A 104 -10.23 3.04 4.18
CA ARG A 104 -10.52 4.20 3.32
C ARG A 104 -9.28 5.05 3.07
N LEU A 105 -8.49 5.30 4.12
CA LEU A 105 -7.24 6.04 4.03
C LEU A 105 -6.25 5.29 3.12
N ASP A 106 -6.02 4.01 3.37
CA ASP A 106 -5.14 3.17 2.55
C ASP A 106 -5.57 3.18 1.09
N GLY A 107 -6.85 2.90 0.83
CA GLY A 107 -7.40 2.87 -0.52
C GLY A 107 -7.23 4.19 -1.26
N THR A 108 -7.51 5.31 -0.58
CA THR A 108 -7.37 6.67 -1.14
C THR A 108 -5.91 6.99 -1.45
N LEU A 109 -4.99 6.66 -0.55
CA LEU A 109 -3.56 6.89 -0.76
C LEU A 109 -2.99 6.03 -1.89
N LEU A 110 -3.52 4.82 -2.06
CA LEU A 110 -3.18 3.90 -3.15
C LEU A 110 -3.80 4.27 -4.51
N GLY A 111 -4.69 5.27 -4.53
CA GLY A 111 -5.38 5.75 -5.74
C GLY A 111 -6.57 4.92 -6.19
N TYR A 112 -7.17 4.12 -5.29
CA TYR A 112 -8.41 3.41 -5.62
C TYR A 112 -9.60 4.37 -5.68
N SER A 113 -10.58 4.04 -6.51
CA SER A 113 -11.85 4.77 -6.55
C SER A 113 -12.62 4.57 -5.25
N LYS A 114 -13.48 5.53 -4.90
CA LYS A 114 -14.33 5.42 -3.71
C LYS A 114 -15.20 4.16 -3.74
N ASP A 115 -15.73 3.82 -4.91
CA ASP A 115 -16.61 2.65 -5.07
C ASP A 115 -15.85 1.34 -4.84
N ASP A 116 -14.61 1.22 -5.35
CA ASP A 116 -13.76 0.05 -5.11
C ASP A 116 -13.41 -0.10 -3.63
N ILE A 117 -13.14 1.02 -2.95
CA ILE A 117 -12.82 1.06 -1.52
C ILE A 117 -14.00 0.56 -0.69
N GLU A 118 -15.21 1.09 -0.92
CA GLU A 118 -16.39 0.68 -0.16
C GLU A 118 -16.78 -0.77 -0.48
N ALA A 119 -16.63 -1.22 -1.73
CA ALA A 119 -16.84 -2.62 -2.10
C ALA A 119 -15.88 -3.56 -1.36
N PHE A 120 -14.61 -3.16 -1.23
CA PHE A 120 -13.62 -3.91 -0.46
C PHE A 120 -13.96 -3.98 1.04
N ILE A 121 -14.33 -2.85 1.65
CA ILE A 121 -14.72 -2.78 3.07
C ILE A 121 -15.95 -3.67 3.34
N ALA A 122 -17.00 -3.55 2.52
CA ALA A 122 -18.20 -4.37 2.65
C ALA A 122 -17.89 -5.87 2.63
N ARG A 123 -16.96 -6.29 1.77
CA ARG A 123 -16.54 -7.70 1.65
C ARG A 123 -15.75 -8.19 2.85
N ILE A 124 -14.85 -7.38 3.43
CA ILE A 124 -14.10 -7.81 4.61
C ILE A 124 -15.03 -7.96 5.81
N ARG A 125 -16.01 -7.05 5.95
CA ARG A 125 -17.03 -7.13 6.99
C ARG A 125 -17.83 -8.43 6.89
N SER A 126 -18.31 -8.79 5.70
CA SER A 126 -19.08 -10.03 5.53
C SER A 126 -18.26 -11.29 5.83
N ARG A 127 -16.96 -11.30 5.52
CA ARG A 127 -16.05 -12.40 5.88
C ARG A 127 -15.78 -12.51 7.38
N ARG A 128 -15.69 -11.38 8.09
CA ARG A 128 -15.52 -11.37 9.57
C ARG A 128 -16.79 -11.78 10.33
N SER A 129 -17.95 -11.68 9.69
CA SER A 129 -19.24 -12.07 10.25
C SER A 129 -19.67 -13.50 9.90
N ALA A 130 -18.90 -14.21 9.07
CA ALA A 130 -19.10 -15.63 8.82
C ALA A 130 -18.61 -16.44 10.04
N PRO A 131 -19.38 -17.43 10.52
CA PRO A 131 -19.05 -18.22 11.71
C PRO A 131 -17.80 -19.09 11.52
#